data_AF-U4QTP6-F1
#
_entry.id   AF-U4QTP6-F1
#
_cell.length_a   1.000
_cell.length_b   1.000
_cell.length_c   1.000
_cell.angle_alpha   90.00
_cell.angle_beta   90.00
_cell.angle_gamma   90.00
#
_symmetry.space_group_name_H-M   'P 1'
#
loop_
_entity.id
_entity.type
_entity.pdbx_description
1 polymer ?
#
loop_
_entity_poly.entity_id
_entity_poly.type
_entity_poly.pdbx_seq_one_letter_code
_entity_poly.pdbx_strand_id
1 'polypeptide(L)'
;MEKSRLLTVRMSEEDYQKIVEKARLAGRSLSDLVRDSMGRVKTWTARDRASFREHTLALARIGEALGDLARSVRQNPALARTIIPELQKIADLLFQKKGS
;
A
#
# COMPACT_ATOMS: atom_id res chain seq x y z
N MET A 1 -8.81 19.96 22.36
CA MET A 1 -9.86 19.35 21.52
C MET A 1 -11.02 19.00 22.43
N GLU A 2 -12.16 19.69 22.30
CA GLU A 2 -13.34 19.37 23.10
C GLU A 2 -13.87 17.96 22.78
N LYS A 3 -14.29 17.25 23.82
CA LYS A 3 -14.80 15.87 23.74
C LYS A 3 -16.26 15.93 23.27
N SER A 4 -16.51 15.83 21.98
CA SER A 4 -17.87 16.00 21.43
C SER A 4 -18.73 14.72 21.45
N ARG A 5 -18.13 13.52 21.53
CA ARG A 5 -18.84 12.23 21.47
C ARG A 5 -18.19 11.18 22.37
N LEU A 6 -19.02 10.41 23.07
CA LEU A 6 -18.62 9.25 23.87
C LEU A 6 -18.75 7.99 23.00
N LEU A 7 -17.71 7.15 22.99
CA LEU A 7 -17.71 5.85 22.33
C LEU A 7 -17.63 4.78 23.40
N THR A 8 -18.67 3.98 23.54
CA THR A 8 -18.71 2.83 24.46
C THR A 8 -18.42 1.56 23.67
N VAL A 9 -17.33 0.88 24.00
CA VAL A 9 -16.91 -0.37 23.37
C VAL A 9 -17.03 -1.50 24.37
N ARG A 10 -17.68 -2.60 23.99
CA ARG A 10 -17.68 -3.84 24.76
C ARG A 10 -16.52 -4.71 24.28
N MET A 11 -15.74 -5.22 25.20
CA MET A 11 -14.60 -6.09 24.92
C MET A 11 -14.55 -7.22 25.93
N SER A 12 -13.80 -8.27 25.59
CA SER A 12 -13.51 -9.35 26.53
C SER A 12 -12.63 -8.83 27.68
N GLU A 13 -12.74 -9.45 28.85
CA GLU A 13 -11.93 -9.07 30.02
C GLU A 13 -10.43 -9.23 29.76
N GLU A 14 -10.05 -10.28 29.02
CA GLU A 14 -8.66 -10.55 28.65
C GLU A 14 -8.06 -9.45 27.75
N ASP A 15 -8.84 -8.96 26.79
CA ASP A 15 -8.37 -7.91 25.89
C ASP A 15 -8.33 -6.55 26.58
N TYR A 16 -9.26 -6.29 27.50
CA TYR A 16 -9.22 -5.10 28.34
C TYR A 16 -7.92 -5.04 29.16
N GLN A 17 -7.56 -6.12 29.84
CA GLN A 17 -6.33 -6.18 30.65
C GLN A 17 -5.07 -5.97 29.81
N LYS A 18 -4.99 -6.57 28.61
CA LYS A 18 -3.86 -6.37 27.70
C LYS A 18 -3.69 -4.91 27.27
N ILE A 19 -4.78 -4.18 27.04
CA ILE A 19 -4.72 -2.78 26.62
C ILE A 19 -4.37 -1.89 27.82
N VAL A 20 -4.90 -2.19 29.01
CA VAL A 20 -4.56 -1.47 30.25
C VAL A 20 -3.08 -1.62 30.57
N GLU A 21 -2.52 -2.83 30.49
CA GLU A 21 -1.09 -3.05 30.70
C GLU A 21 -0.24 -2.30 29.66
N LYS A 22 -0.65 -2.28 28.39
CA LYS A 22 0.02 -1.47 27.35
C LYS A 22 -0.03 0.03 27.65
N ALA A 23 -1.15 0.53 28.17
CA ALA A 23 -1.29 1.93 28.55
C ALA A 23 -0.39 2.28 29.75
N ARG A 24 -0.31 1.37 30.73
CA ARG A 24 0.58 1.48 31.89
C ARG A 24 2.05 1.50 31.48
N LEU A 25 2.48 0.59 30.62
CA LEU A 25 3.84 0.54 30.08
C LEU A 25 4.20 1.80 29.28
N ALA A 26 3.22 2.38 28.58
CA ALA A 26 3.38 3.61 27.83
C ALA A 26 3.29 4.89 28.70
N GLY A 27 3.00 4.77 30.00
CA GLY A 27 2.80 5.91 30.91
C GLY A 27 1.63 6.83 30.50
N ARG A 28 0.63 6.30 29.79
CA ARG A 28 -0.48 7.08 29.22
C ARG A 28 -1.83 6.57 29.72
N SER A 29 -2.85 7.41 29.66
CA SER A 29 -4.22 6.96 29.94
C SER A 29 -4.70 6.01 28.83
N LEU A 30 -5.59 5.07 29.19
CA LEU A 30 -6.24 4.18 28.22
C LEU A 30 -6.91 4.96 27.08
N SER A 31 -7.55 6.08 27.42
CA SER A 31 -8.22 6.96 26.46
C SER A 31 -7.24 7.59 25.46
N ASP A 32 -6.07 8.01 25.93
CA ASP A 32 -5.04 8.60 25.07
C ASP A 32 -4.40 7.54 24.18
N LEU A 33 -4.12 6.35 24.73
CA LEU A 33 -3.58 5.24 23.96
C LEU A 33 -4.53 4.80 22.85
N VAL A 34 -5.82 4.64 23.15
CA VAL A 34 -6.84 4.26 22.17
C VAL A 34 -7.00 5.36 21.12
N ARG A 35 -6.99 6.63 21.51
CA ARG A 35 -7.09 7.76 20.58
C ARG A 35 -5.89 7.86 19.64
N ASP A 36 -4.68 7.73 20.17
CA ASP A 36 -3.45 7.70 19.36
C ASP A 36 -3.47 6.49 18.43
N SER A 37 -3.89 5.33 18.93
CA SER A 37 -3.98 4.11 18.12
C SER A 37 -5.02 4.26 17.02
N MET A 38 -6.20 4.84 17.30
CA MET A 38 -7.20 5.16 16.28
C MET A 38 -6.72 6.20 15.27
N GLY A 39 -5.92 7.18 15.68
CA GLY A 39 -5.28 8.14 14.75
C GLY A 39 -4.19 7.51 13.89
N ARG A 40 -3.48 6.50 14.41
CA ARG A 40 -2.41 5.75 13.72
C ARG A 40 -2.96 4.65 12.82
N VAL A 41 -4.08 4.04 13.18
CA VAL A 41 -4.87 3.16 12.31
C VAL A 41 -5.51 4.06 11.26
N LYS A 42 -4.70 4.49 10.29
CA LYS A 42 -5.15 5.05 9.01
C LYS A 42 -6.08 4.02 8.39
N THR A 43 -7.37 4.15 8.64
CA THR A 43 -8.39 3.63 7.74
C THR A 43 -8.12 4.28 6.40
N TRP A 44 -7.47 3.54 5.50
CA TRP A 44 -7.50 3.70 4.04
C TRP A 44 -8.10 5.05 3.61
N THR A 45 -7.31 6.12 3.69
CA THR A 45 -7.87 7.45 3.46
C THR A 45 -8.27 7.56 1.99
N ALA A 46 -9.30 8.36 1.65
CA ALA A 46 -9.74 8.54 0.26
C ALA A 46 -8.58 8.98 -0.68
N ARG A 47 -7.57 9.65 -0.12
CA ARG A 47 -6.32 10.03 -0.80
C ARG A 47 -5.45 8.83 -1.14
N ASP A 48 -5.33 7.86 -0.23
CA ASP A 48 -4.63 6.59 -0.48
C ASP A 48 -5.38 5.76 -1.53
N ARG A 49 -6.71 5.78 -1.53
CA ARG A 49 -7.52 5.10 -2.57
C ARG A 49 -7.32 5.74 -3.95
N ALA A 50 -7.24 7.07 -4.05
CA ALA A 50 -6.99 7.75 -5.31
C ALA A 50 -5.59 7.42 -5.85
N SER A 51 -4.55 7.51 -5.02
CA SER A 51 -3.19 7.14 -5.40
C SER A 51 -3.07 5.66 -5.73
N PHE A 52 -3.71 4.77 -4.97
CA PHE A 52 -3.72 3.34 -5.27
C PHE A 52 -4.47 3.03 -6.56
N ARG A 53 -5.59 3.70 -6.82
CA ARG A 53 -6.34 3.58 -8.08
C ARG A 53 -5.50 4.06 -9.26
N GLU A 54 -4.80 5.18 -9.12
CA GLU A 54 -3.89 5.70 -10.14
C GLU A 54 -2.74 4.74 -10.41
N HIS A 55 -2.12 4.19 -9.36
CA HIS A 55 -1.10 3.14 -9.50
C HIS A 55 -1.66 1.87 -10.16
N THR A 56 -2.87 1.47 -9.79
CA THR A 56 -3.54 0.29 -10.37
C THR A 56 -3.85 0.50 -11.85
N LEU A 57 -4.32 1.69 -12.24
CA LEU A 57 -4.55 2.05 -13.63
C LEU A 57 -3.24 2.14 -14.42
N ALA A 58 -2.17 2.66 -13.82
CA ALA A 58 -0.85 2.69 -14.44
C ALA A 58 -0.33 1.26 -14.69
N LEU A 59 -0.47 0.36 -13.70
CA LEU A 59 -0.12 -1.05 -13.87
C LEU A 59 -0.96 -1.74 -14.96
N ALA A 60 -2.26 -1.45 -15.03
CA ALA A 60 -3.14 -2.00 -16.07
C ALA A 60 -2.69 -1.56 -17.48
N ARG A 61 -2.35 -0.28 -17.66
CA ARG A 61 -1.84 0.26 -18.93
C ARG A 61 -0.49 -0.35 -19.33
N ILE A 62 0.41 -0.55 -18.37
CA ILE A 62 1.68 -1.24 -18.61
C ILE A 62 1.42 -2.68 -19.05
N GLY A 63 0.50 -3.38 -18.39
CA GLY A 63 0.11 -4.75 -18.75
C GLY A 63 -0.49 -4.85 -20.16
N GLU A 64 -1.34 -3.91 -20.55
CA GLU A 64 -1.92 -3.82 -21.89
C GLU A 64 -0.84 -3.62 -22.96
N ALA A 65 0.05 -2.64 -22.76
CA ALA A 65 1.16 -2.38 -23.69
C ALA A 65 2.11 -3.59 -23.84
N LEU A 66 2.41 -4.29 -22.74
CA LEU A 66 3.19 -5.53 -22.78
C LEU A 66 2.46 -6.65 -23.52
N GLY A 67 1.14 -6.74 -23.36
CA GLY A 67 0.30 -7.70 -24.10
C GLY A 67 0.31 -7.44 -25.61
N ASP A 68 0.24 -6.17 -26.02
CA ASP A 68 0.29 -5.77 -27.43
C ASP A 68 1.67 -6.02 -28.05
N LEU A 69 2.75 -5.77 -27.30
CA LEU A 69 4.11 -6.13 -27.72
C LEU A 69 4.26 -7.65 -27.88
N ALA A 70 3.76 -8.43 -26.92
CA ALA A 70 3.79 -9.90 -27.01
C ALA A 70 3.00 -10.42 -28.22
N ARG A 71 1.84 -9.80 -28.52
CA ARG A 71 1.05 -10.14 -29.71
C ARG A 71 1.78 -9.78 -31.00
N SER A 72 2.39 -8.61 -31.06
CA SER A 72 3.16 -8.13 -32.22
C SER A 72 4.38 -9.02 -32.50
N VAL A 73 5.10 -9.42 -31.45
CA VAL A 73 6.22 -10.37 -31.56
C VAL A 73 5.74 -11.75 -32.02
N ARG A 74 4.60 -12.23 -31.51
CA ARG A 74 4.02 -13.51 -31.94
C ARG A 74 3.64 -13.49 -33.43
N GLN A 75 3.11 -12.38 -33.92
CA GLN A 75 2.73 -12.19 -35.33
C GLN A 75 3.94 -12.01 -36.24
N ASN A 76 5.00 -11.37 -35.76
CA ASN A 76 6.25 -11.19 -36.49
C ASN A 76 7.48 -11.45 -35.58
N PRO A 77 7.98 -12.69 -35.57
CA PRO A 77 9.10 -13.09 -34.70
C PRO A 77 10.40 -12.33 -34.95
N ALA A 78 10.60 -11.74 -36.14
CA ALA A 78 11.79 -10.95 -36.43
C ALA A 78 11.87 -9.67 -35.57
N LEU A 79 10.72 -9.13 -35.14
CA LEU A 79 10.65 -7.96 -34.26
C LEU A 79 11.20 -8.25 -32.86
N ALA A 80 11.22 -9.51 -32.43
CA ALA A 80 11.77 -9.91 -31.13
C ALA A 80 13.22 -9.43 -30.95
N ARG A 81 14.03 -9.48 -32.02
CA ARG A 81 15.44 -9.05 -32.00
C ARG A 81 15.63 -7.57 -31.73
N THR A 82 14.60 -6.75 -31.99
CA THR A 82 14.64 -5.30 -31.77
C THR A 82 13.97 -4.93 -30.44
N ILE A 83 12.86 -5.56 -30.11
CA ILE A 83 12.03 -5.21 -28.94
C ILE A 83 12.64 -5.72 -27.62
N ILE A 84 13.15 -6.96 -27.60
CA ILE A 84 13.64 -7.59 -26.36
C ILE A 84 14.83 -6.81 -25.74
N PRO A 85 15.86 -6.38 -26.51
CA PRO A 85 16.97 -5.62 -25.93
C PRO A 85 16.56 -4.26 -25.34
N GLU A 86 15.61 -3.57 -25.97
CA GLU A 86 15.11 -2.27 -25.46
C GLU A 86 14.31 -2.44 -24.18
N LEU A 87 13.48 -3.49 -24.08
CA LEU A 87 12.79 -3.83 -22.84
C LEU A 87 13.77 -4.21 -21.72
N GLN A 88 14.88 -4.89 -22.06
CA GLN A 88 15.93 -5.24 -21.10
C GLN A 88 16.59 -3.98 -20.53
N LYS A 89 16.93 -2.99 -21.37
CA LYS A 89 17.49 -1.70 -20.92
C LYS A 89 16.54 -0.96 -19.97
N ILE A 90 15.24 -0.95 -20.29
CA ILE A 90 14.23 -0.32 -19.43
C ILE A 90 14.14 -1.06 -18.09
N ALA A 91 14.15 -2.39 -18.11
CA ALA A 91 14.16 -3.19 -16.89
C ALA A 91 15.41 -2.92 -16.04
N ASP A 92 16.59 -2.85 -16.66
CA ASP A 92 17.84 -2.54 -15.97
C ASP A 92 17.80 -1.15 -15.32
N LEU A 93 17.33 -0.13 -16.04
CA LEU A 93 17.17 1.22 -15.50
C LEU A 93 16.19 1.31 -14.32
N LEU A 94 15.11 0.55 -14.37
CA LEU A 94 14.06 0.57 -13.34
C LEU A 94 14.42 -0.29 -12.12
N PHE A 95 15.16 -1.38 -12.30
CA PHE A 95 15.40 -2.37 -11.24
C PHE A 95 16.84 -2.42 -10.70
N GLN A 96 17.84 -1.85 -11.38
CA GLN A 96 19.22 -1.80 -10.86
C GLN A 96 19.47 -0.71 -9.82
N LYS A 97 18.58 0.29 -9.67
CA LYS A 97 18.73 1.37 -8.67
C LYS A 97 18.35 0.98 -7.23
N LYS A 98 18.18 -0.32 -6.94
CA LYS A 98 17.86 -0.86 -5.60
C LYS A 98 19.06 -1.42 -4.83
N GLY A 99 20.27 -1.24 -5.34
CA GLY A 99 21.50 -1.66 -4.65
C GLY A 99 22.59 -0.59 -4.71
N SER A 100 22.40 0.53 -4.01
CA SER A 100 23.48 1.39 -3.52
C SER A 100 23.01 2.22 -2.34
#